data_AF-A0A7K4BYB6-F1
#
_entry.id   AF-A0A7K4BYB6-F1
#
_cell.length_a   1.000
_cell.length_b   1.000
_cell.length_c   1.000
_cell.angle_alpha   90.00
_cell.angle_beta   90.00
_cell.angle_gamma   90.00
#
_symmetry.space_group_name_H-M   'P 1'
#
loop_
_entity.id
_entity.type
_entity.pdbx_description
1 polymer ?
#
loop_
_entity_poly.entity_id
_entity_poly.type
_entity_poly.pdbx_seq_one_letter_code
_entity_poly.pdbx_strand_id
1 'polypeptide(L)'
;MKKIIQIILIVVFFVLAIITPPIVVSMIPEELINEFGVLLILVPIIIVIVLLAILLFIISLVSGTKQITENSFQKLRTRQEKVSDKIRNSNNFNEFSVEELKQKRDLIKIELGNLEKQFLKNKISKELFDKTTREKHEQLIKIETLIDSKSKINLSEKEIKIINEVSTDKKKILKGLFEQKLLKTHELSLTEKSYYRKKIDEVTYLKISSNIKKEIISIDSQIDLINKNDEINKLKAQLKKAAKEIVKQKKNTKTRNLEEILQEDVIDQLDL
;
A
#
# COMPACT_ATOMS: atom_id res chain seq x y z
N MET A 1 -21.96 32.54 -15.05
CA MET A 1 -21.73 32.67 -16.51
C MET A 1 -22.40 31.57 -17.35
N LYS A 2 -22.15 30.28 -17.15
CA LYS A 2 -22.71 29.21 -18.02
C LYS A 2 -24.25 29.17 -18.10
N LYS A 3 -24.96 29.41 -16.98
CA LYS A 3 -26.44 29.48 -16.97
C LYS A 3 -27.00 30.65 -17.77
N ILE A 4 -26.31 31.79 -17.76
CA ILE A 4 -26.72 32.99 -18.50
C ILE A 4 -26.59 32.76 -20.02
N ILE A 5 -25.49 32.13 -20.44
CA ILE A 5 -25.26 31.77 -21.84
C ILE A 5 -26.35 30.78 -22.32
N GLN A 6 -26.72 29.79 -21.51
CA GLN A 6 -27.81 28.86 -21.85
C GLN A 6 -29.16 29.58 -22.02
N ILE A 7 -29.49 30.50 -21.12
CA ILE A 7 -30.75 31.26 -21.21
C ILE A 7 -30.77 32.11 -22.50
N ILE A 8 -29.66 32.78 -22.82
CA ILE A 8 -29.55 33.58 -24.06
C ILE A 8 -29.73 32.69 -25.29
N LEU A 9 -29.12 31.50 -25.31
CA LEU A 9 -29.21 30.57 -26.44
C LEU A 9 -30.65 30.04 -26.63
N ILE A 10 -31.36 29.75 -25.54
CA ILE A 10 -32.78 29.35 -25.58
C ILE A 10 -33.65 30.48 -26.11
N VAL A 11 -33.45 31.71 -25.65
CA VAL A 11 -34.21 32.88 -26.10
C VAL A 11 -33.99 33.15 -27.59
N VAL A 12 -32.73 33.12 -28.07
CA VAL A 12 -32.40 33.30 -29.49
C VAL A 12 -33.05 32.23 -30.35
N PHE A 13 -33.02 30.97 -29.91
CA PHE A 13 -33.64 29.87 -30.63
C PHE A 13 -35.16 30.02 -30.71
N PHE A 14 -35.80 30.47 -29.63
CA PHE A 14 -37.25 30.71 -29.58
C PHE A 14 -37.69 31.84 -30.51
N VAL A 15 -36.90 32.92 -30.56
CA VAL A 15 -37.14 34.05 -31.49
C VAL A 15 -37.02 33.60 -32.94
N LEU A 16 -35.99 32.81 -33.28
CA LEU A 16 -35.85 32.23 -34.63
C LEU A 16 -37.02 31.30 -34.98
N ALA A 17 -37.45 30.45 -34.04
CA ALA A 17 -38.56 29.53 -34.24
C ALA A 17 -39.90 30.23 -34.57
N ILE A 18 -40.12 31.44 -34.07
CA ILE A 18 -41.34 32.23 -34.34
C ILE A 18 -41.25 32.97 -35.67
N ILE A 19 -40.08 33.51 -36.00
CA ILE A 19 -39.91 34.40 -37.17
C ILE A 19 -39.71 33.59 -38.46
N THR A 20 -39.05 32.43 -38.39
CA THR A 20 -38.67 31.65 -39.59
C THR A 20 -39.87 31.05 -40.34
N PRO A 21 -40.89 30.47 -39.69
CA PRO A 21 -42.03 29.87 -40.39
C PRO A 21 -42.80 30.82 -41.32
N PRO A 22 -43.20 32.04 -40.92
CA PRO A 22 -43.91 32.95 -41.82
C PRO A 22 -43.06 33.45 -42.99
N ILE A 23 -41.74 33.57 -42.82
CA ILE A 23 -40.81 33.93 -43.91
C ILE A 23 -40.69 32.78 -44.92
N VAL A 24 -40.63 31.53 -44.44
CA VAL A 24 -40.55 30.37 -45.34
C VAL A 24 -41.86 30.21 -46.10
N VAL A 25 -43.02 30.37 -45.43
CA VAL A 25 -44.35 30.28 -46.06
C VAL A 25 -44.55 31.35 -47.13
N SER A 26 -44.01 32.57 -46.94
CA SER A 26 -44.15 33.64 -47.95
C SER A 26 -43.29 33.45 -49.21
N MET A 27 -42.36 32.50 -49.21
CA MET A 27 -41.53 32.16 -50.38
C MET A 27 -42.12 31.02 -51.22
N ILE A 28 -43.26 30.45 -50.82
CA ILE A 28 -43.84 29.27 -51.46
C ILE A 28 -44.92 29.73 -52.46
N PRO A 29 -44.88 29.26 -53.72
CA PRO A 29 -45.90 29.56 -54.73
C PRO A 29 -47.31 29.21 -54.26
N GLU A 30 -48.30 30.06 -54.59
CA GLU A 30 -49.68 29.89 -54.16
C GLU A 30 -50.31 28.57 -54.62
N GLU A 31 -49.87 28.02 -55.76
CA GLU A 31 -50.34 26.72 -56.26
C GLU A 31 -50.05 25.58 -55.27
N LEU A 32 -48.86 25.58 -54.65
CA LEU A 32 -48.46 24.57 -53.67
C LEU A 32 -49.15 24.78 -52.31
N ILE A 33 -49.47 26.03 -51.96
CA ILE A 33 -50.22 26.36 -50.75
C ILE A 33 -51.66 25.87 -50.87
N ASN A 34 -52.28 25.97 -52.05
CA ASN A 34 -53.64 25.49 -52.27
C ASN A 34 -53.73 23.96 -52.29
N GLU A 35 -52.71 23.28 -52.79
CA GLU A 35 -52.69 21.81 -52.88
C GLU A 35 -52.30 21.13 -51.55
N PHE A 36 -51.40 21.72 -50.76
CA PHE A 36 -50.82 21.10 -49.56
C PHE A 36 -50.99 21.92 -48.27
N GLY A 37 -51.77 23.01 -48.30
CA GLY A 37 -51.70 24.15 -47.37
C GLY A 37 -51.46 23.84 -45.90
N VAL A 38 -52.27 22.98 -45.30
CA VAL A 38 -52.16 22.66 -43.87
C VAL A 38 -50.88 21.85 -43.56
N LEU A 39 -50.50 20.96 -44.46
CA LEU A 39 -49.33 20.08 -44.31
C LEU A 39 -48.03 20.89 -44.43
N LEU A 40 -48.02 21.86 -45.33
CA LEU A 40 -46.89 22.75 -45.60
C LEU A 40 -46.59 23.70 -44.42
N ILE A 41 -47.61 24.06 -43.63
CA ILE A 41 -47.47 24.82 -42.38
C ILE A 41 -47.09 23.93 -41.20
N LEU A 42 -47.68 22.73 -41.08
CA LEU A 42 -47.48 21.83 -39.93
C LEU A 42 -46.09 21.19 -39.89
N VAL A 43 -45.54 20.78 -41.03
CA VAL A 43 -44.24 20.09 -41.10
C VAL A 43 -43.10 20.89 -40.46
N PRO A 44 -42.88 22.18 -40.80
CA PRO A 44 -41.81 22.97 -40.18
C PRO A 44 -42.04 23.17 -38.67
N ILE A 45 -43.28 23.30 -38.21
CA ILE A 45 -43.60 23.43 -36.78
C ILE A 45 -43.21 22.14 -36.03
N ILE A 46 -43.56 20.96 -36.58
CA ILE A 46 -43.21 19.66 -36.00
C ILE A 46 -41.69 19.48 -35.92
N ILE A 47 -40.96 19.85 -36.98
CA ILE A 47 -39.49 19.77 -37.02
C ILE A 47 -38.87 20.61 -35.90
N VAL A 48 -39.36 21.83 -35.68
CA VAL A 48 -38.86 22.72 -34.61
C VAL A 48 -39.11 22.11 -33.23
N ILE A 49 -40.29 21.53 -32.98
CA ILE A 49 -40.62 20.89 -31.69
C ILE A 49 -39.70 19.70 -31.43
N VAL A 50 -39.45 18.86 -32.44
CA VAL A 50 -38.57 17.69 -32.32
C VAL A 50 -37.12 18.12 -32.03
N LEU A 51 -36.61 19.13 -32.73
CA LEU A 51 -35.27 19.68 -32.47
C LEU A 51 -35.13 20.21 -31.04
N LEU A 52 -36.17 20.87 -30.53
CA LEU A 52 -36.18 21.42 -29.18
C LEU A 52 -36.19 20.31 -28.11
N ALA A 53 -36.94 19.23 -28.34
CA ALA A 53 -36.94 18.06 -27.47
C ALA A 53 -35.56 17.36 -27.42
N ILE A 54 -34.89 17.22 -28.57
CA ILE A 54 -33.53 16.65 -28.65
C ILE A 54 -32.53 17.54 -27.90
N LEU A 55 -32.62 18.86 -28.06
CA LEU A 55 -31.73 19.81 -27.37
C LEU A 55 -31.90 19.71 -25.84
N LEU A 56 -33.13 19.67 -25.34
CA LEU A 56 -33.43 19.50 -23.92
C LEU A 56 -32.91 18.17 -23.38
N PHE A 57 -33.04 17.09 -24.15
CA PHE A 57 -32.52 15.77 -23.79
C PHE A 57 -30.99 15.76 -23.65
N ILE A 58 -30.27 16.38 -24.58
CA ILE A 58 -28.80 16.51 -24.53
C ILE A 58 -28.38 17.32 -23.29
N ILE A 59 -29.08 18.41 -22.99
CA ILE A 59 -28.80 19.25 -21.80
C ILE A 59 -29.00 18.45 -20.51
N SER A 60 -30.04 17.61 -20.44
CA SER A 60 -30.31 16.73 -19.30
C SER A 60 -29.18 15.71 -19.08
N LEU A 61 -28.72 15.05 -20.15
CA LEU A 61 -27.59 14.10 -20.13
C LEU A 61 -26.28 14.73 -19.62
N VAL A 62 -25.96 15.93 -20.09
CA VAL A 62 -24.75 16.67 -19.70
C VAL A 62 -24.84 17.17 -18.24
N SER A 63 -26.04 17.39 -17.72
CA SER A 63 -26.25 17.87 -16.35
C SER A 63 -26.21 16.72 -15.34
N GLY A 64 -26.82 15.57 -15.65
CA GLY A 64 -26.84 14.39 -14.77
C GLY A 64 -25.47 13.75 -14.55
N THR A 65 -24.59 13.79 -15.56
CA THR A 65 -23.22 13.26 -15.45
C THR A 65 -22.34 14.06 -14.47
N LYS A 66 -22.51 15.39 -14.41
CA LYS A 66 -21.71 16.24 -13.51
C LYS A 66 -21.98 16.00 -12.04
N GLN A 67 -23.25 15.81 -11.67
CA GLN A 67 -23.68 15.65 -10.28
C GLN A 67 -23.18 14.32 -9.67
N ILE A 68 -23.11 13.26 -10.49
CA ILE A 68 -22.58 11.95 -10.08
C ILE A 68 -21.05 12.00 -9.90
N THR A 69 -20.32 12.73 -10.76
CA THR A 69 -18.88 12.93 -10.57
C THR A 69 -18.56 13.74 -9.31
N GLU A 70 -19.24 14.85 -9.05
CA GLU A 70 -18.92 15.72 -7.89
C GLU A 70 -19.14 15.01 -6.54
N ASN A 71 -20.23 14.26 -6.40
CA ASN A 71 -20.50 13.50 -5.16
C ASN A 71 -19.49 12.38 -4.93
N SER A 72 -19.04 11.72 -6.00
CA SER A 72 -18.01 10.67 -5.95
C SER A 72 -16.64 11.25 -5.55
N PHE A 73 -16.28 12.42 -6.10
CA PHE A 73 -15.05 13.12 -5.77
C PHE A 73 -15.04 13.71 -4.36
N GLN A 74 -16.17 14.21 -3.84
CA GLN A 74 -16.25 14.70 -2.46
C GLN A 74 -16.14 13.57 -1.42
N LYS A 75 -16.74 12.40 -1.69
CA LYS A 75 -16.62 11.22 -0.82
C LYS A 75 -15.20 10.63 -0.82
N LEU A 76 -14.48 10.73 -1.94
CA LEU A 76 -13.05 10.41 -2.01
C LEU A 76 -12.19 11.44 -1.27
N ARG A 77 -12.49 12.75 -1.38
CA ARG A 77 -11.79 13.81 -0.63
C ARG A 77 -11.91 13.66 0.88
N THR A 78 -13.12 13.47 1.40
CA THR A 78 -13.36 13.36 2.86
C THR A 78 -12.74 12.10 3.47
N ARG A 79 -12.67 11.00 2.71
CA ARG A 79 -11.90 9.80 3.12
C ARG A 79 -10.39 10.05 3.06
N GLN A 80 -9.89 10.74 2.02
CA GLN A 80 -8.48 11.09 1.93
C GLN A 80 -8.04 12.09 3.00
N GLU A 81 -8.91 13.00 3.44
CA GLU A 81 -8.60 14.03 4.44
C GLU A 81 -8.47 13.41 5.85
N LYS A 82 -9.41 12.55 6.26
CA LYS A 82 -9.31 11.81 7.54
C LYS A 82 -8.12 10.85 7.60
N VAL A 83 -7.75 10.26 6.46
CA VAL A 83 -6.57 9.39 6.35
C VAL A 83 -5.29 10.22 6.28
N SER A 84 -5.31 11.38 5.60
CA SER A 84 -4.20 12.33 5.53
C SER A 84 -3.79 12.84 6.90
N ASP A 85 -4.72 13.18 7.78
CA ASP A 85 -4.36 13.71 9.11
C ASP A 85 -3.71 12.66 10.02
N LYS A 86 -4.14 11.39 9.93
CA LYS A 86 -3.50 10.27 10.65
C LYS A 86 -2.14 9.91 10.05
N ILE A 87 -1.99 10.05 8.73
CA ILE A 87 -0.77 9.76 7.97
C ILE A 87 0.28 10.87 8.10
N ARG A 88 -0.13 12.14 8.21
CA ARG A 88 0.78 13.31 8.22
C ARG A 88 1.64 13.36 9.49
N ASN A 89 1.20 12.69 10.55
CA ASN A 89 1.87 12.66 11.86
C ASN A 89 2.49 11.31 12.24
N SER A 90 2.28 10.23 11.46
CA SER A 90 2.89 8.93 11.75
C SER A 90 4.07 8.65 10.83
N ASN A 91 5.27 8.69 11.40
CA ASN A 91 6.49 8.20 10.74
C ASN A 91 6.61 6.66 10.79
N ASN A 92 5.69 5.96 11.46
CA ASN A 92 5.75 4.52 11.65
C ASN A 92 4.83 3.81 10.66
N PHE A 93 5.36 3.48 9.48
CA PHE A 93 4.60 2.81 8.42
C PHE A 93 4.14 1.38 8.79
N ASN A 94 4.69 0.79 9.85
CA ASN A 94 4.45 -0.60 10.23
C ASN A 94 3.01 -0.84 10.75
N GLU A 95 2.36 0.18 11.28
CA GLU A 95 1.02 0.09 11.89
C GLU A 95 -0.13 0.20 10.88
N PHE A 96 0.15 0.60 9.64
CA PHE A 96 -0.88 0.80 8.63
C PHE A 96 -1.38 -0.51 8.03
N SER A 97 -2.68 -0.62 7.79
CA SER A 97 -3.29 -1.67 6.96
C SER A 97 -2.80 -1.59 5.50
N VAL A 98 -2.98 -2.67 4.73
CA VAL A 98 -2.59 -2.72 3.30
C VAL A 98 -3.35 -1.66 2.50
N GLU A 99 -4.62 -1.45 2.80
CA GLU A 99 -5.47 -0.42 2.19
C GLU A 99 -4.96 0.99 2.48
N GLU A 100 -4.55 1.28 3.73
CA GLU A 100 -3.96 2.58 4.11
C GLU A 100 -2.61 2.81 3.41
N LEU A 101 -1.77 1.77 3.31
CA LEU A 101 -0.49 1.85 2.58
C LEU A 101 -0.72 2.12 1.08
N LYS A 102 -1.70 1.46 0.45
CA LYS A 102 -2.07 1.70 -0.96
C LYS A 102 -2.54 3.15 -1.17
N GLN A 103 -3.37 3.66 -0.26
CA GLN A 103 -3.82 5.07 -0.32
C GLN A 103 -2.64 6.03 -0.20
N LYS A 104 -1.69 5.77 0.71
CA LYS A 104 -0.49 6.61 0.85
C LYS A 104 0.40 6.57 -0.38
N ARG A 105 0.60 5.40 -0.98
CA ARG A 105 1.32 5.24 -2.25
C ARG A 105 0.72 6.11 -3.35
N ASP A 106 -0.60 6.08 -3.48
CA ASP A 106 -1.31 6.82 -4.54
C ASP A 106 -1.25 8.34 -4.29
N LEU A 107 -1.34 8.78 -3.03
CA LEU A 107 -1.12 10.17 -2.64
C LEU A 107 0.29 10.65 -3.00
N ILE A 108 1.33 9.88 -2.69
CA ILE A 108 2.71 10.25 -3.03
C ILE A 108 2.92 10.35 -4.54
N LYS A 109 2.30 9.46 -5.33
CA LYS A 109 2.35 9.54 -6.80
C LYS A 109 1.71 10.82 -7.33
N ILE A 110 0.58 11.23 -6.75
CA ILE A 110 -0.07 12.50 -7.11
C ILE A 110 0.80 13.70 -6.71
N GLU A 111 1.42 13.67 -5.54
CA GLU A 111 2.34 14.71 -5.07
C GLU A 111 3.55 14.86 -5.99
N LEU A 112 4.16 13.74 -6.40
CA LEU A 112 5.26 13.72 -7.37
C LEU A 112 4.86 14.35 -8.71
N GLY A 113 3.71 13.95 -9.26
CA GLY A 113 3.20 14.55 -10.51
C GLY A 113 2.86 16.05 -10.38
N ASN A 114 2.49 16.51 -9.20
CA ASN A 114 2.28 17.94 -8.94
C ASN A 114 3.59 18.71 -8.81
N LEU A 115 4.62 18.13 -8.17
CA LEU A 115 5.95 18.71 -8.09
C LEU A 115 6.57 18.87 -9.49
N GLU A 116 6.44 17.86 -10.35
CA GLU A 116 6.90 17.91 -11.73
C GLU A 116 6.23 19.04 -12.51
N LYS A 117 4.90 19.17 -12.41
CA LYS A 117 4.15 20.29 -13.03
C LYS A 117 4.59 21.66 -12.51
N GLN A 118 4.92 21.77 -11.22
CA GLN A 118 5.40 23.02 -10.63
C GLN A 118 6.80 23.36 -11.13
N PHE A 119 7.68 22.37 -11.24
CA PHE A 119 9.03 22.53 -11.77
C PHE A 119 9.02 22.94 -13.25
N LEU A 120 8.23 22.25 -14.10
CA LEU A 120 8.08 22.59 -15.52
C LEU A 120 7.48 23.99 -15.76
N LYS A 121 6.72 24.52 -14.79
CA LYS A 121 6.18 25.88 -14.80
C LYS A 121 7.10 26.90 -14.12
N ASN A 122 8.34 26.52 -13.80
CA ASN A 122 9.33 27.33 -13.09
C ASN A 122 8.83 27.91 -11.75
N LYS A 123 7.88 27.25 -11.10
CA LYS A 123 7.31 27.68 -9.80
C LYS A 123 8.18 27.27 -8.60
N ILE A 124 9.06 26.29 -8.79
CA ILE A 124 10.00 25.80 -7.79
C ILE A 124 11.38 25.70 -8.43
N SER A 125 12.43 25.89 -7.62
CA SER A 125 13.81 25.75 -8.09
C SER A 125 14.13 24.28 -8.38
N LYS A 126 15.12 24.06 -9.26
CA LYS A 126 15.66 22.71 -9.53
C LYS A 126 16.12 22.01 -8.25
N GLU A 127 16.83 22.73 -7.39
CA GLU A 127 17.33 22.18 -6.13
C GLU A 127 16.19 21.72 -5.20
N LEU A 128 15.13 22.52 -5.07
CA LEU A 128 13.96 22.15 -4.26
C LEU A 128 13.21 20.97 -4.87
N PHE A 129 13.07 20.94 -6.20
CA PHE A 129 12.46 19.83 -6.93
C PHE A 129 13.24 18.53 -6.72
N ASP A 130 14.56 18.55 -6.93
CA ASP A 130 15.43 17.38 -6.82
C ASP A 130 15.40 16.81 -5.38
N LYS A 131 15.52 17.69 -4.37
CA LYS A 131 15.46 17.31 -2.96
C LYS A 131 14.12 16.67 -2.60
N THR A 132 13.01 17.33 -2.93
CA THR A 132 11.67 16.85 -2.54
C THR A 132 11.31 15.56 -3.28
N THR A 133 11.67 15.46 -4.56
CA THR A 133 11.44 14.27 -5.39
C THR A 133 12.22 13.07 -4.84
N ARG A 134 13.47 13.27 -4.42
CA ARG A 134 14.29 12.25 -3.76
C ARG A 134 13.64 11.72 -2.48
N GLU A 135 13.23 12.61 -1.57
CA GLU A 135 12.56 12.23 -0.31
C GLU A 135 11.26 11.44 -0.56
N LYS A 136 10.46 11.87 -1.54
CA LYS A 136 9.19 11.22 -1.90
C LYS A 136 9.40 9.85 -2.55
N HIS A 137 10.42 9.70 -3.40
CA HIS A 137 10.75 8.39 -3.96
C HIS A 137 11.27 7.41 -2.91
N GLU A 138 12.05 7.87 -1.94
CA GLU A 138 12.48 7.04 -0.81
C GLU A 138 11.27 6.54 0.00
N GLN A 139 10.30 7.42 0.28
CA GLN A 139 9.05 7.04 0.95
C GLN A 139 8.25 6.04 0.11
N LEU A 140 8.17 6.25 -1.21
CA LEU A 140 7.44 5.37 -2.11
C LEU A 140 8.01 3.95 -2.09
N ILE A 141 9.34 3.81 -2.13
CA ILE A 141 10.03 2.50 -2.06
C ILE A 141 9.69 1.80 -0.75
N LYS A 142 9.73 2.50 0.39
CA LYS A 142 9.38 1.93 1.70
C LYS A 142 7.94 1.43 1.74
N ILE A 143 6.99 2.21 1.22
CA ILE A 143 5.58 1.84 1.20
C ILE A 143 5.32 0.66 0.26
N GLU A 144 5.90 0.65 -0.94
CA GLU A 144 5.77 -0.47 -1.88
C GLU A 144 6.34 -1.76 -1.27
N THR A 145 7.47 -1.67 -0.58
CA THR A 145 8.05 -2.80 0.18
C THR A 145 7.09 -3.34 1.24
N LEU A 146 6.42 -2.46 2.00
CA LEU A 146 5.49 -2.86 3.05
C LEU A 146 4.17 -3.43 2.52
N ILE A 147 3.70 -2.96 1.37
CA ILE A 147 2.52 -3.53 0.70
C ILE A 147 2.85 -4.96 0.26
N ASP A 148 3.98 -5.13 -0.42
CA ASP A 148 4.37 -6.43 -0.96
C ASP A 148 4.69 -7.41 0.18
N SER A 149 5.29 -6.93 1.26
CA SER A 149 5.63 -7.78 2.41
C SER A 149 4.44 -8.36 3.14
N LYS A 150 3.38 -7.55 3.30
CA LYS A 150 2.11 -8.01 3.86
C LYS A 150 1.36 -8.94 2.92
N SER A 151 1.73 -8.97 1.64
CA SER A 151 1.06 -9.77 0.61
C SER A 151 1.69 -11.14 0.37
N LYS A 152 2.99 -11.33 0.62
CA LYS A 152 3.72 -12.62 0.63
C LYS A 152 5.22 -12.40 0.91
N ILE A 153 5.68 -12.79 2.11
CA ILE A 153 7.11 -13.09 2.36
C ILE A 153 7.18 -14.52 2.86
N ASN A 154 7.75 -15.40 2.05
CA ASN A 154 8.03 -16.77 2.44
C ASN A 154 9.52 -16.91 2.73
N LEU A 155 9.83 -17.48 3.90
CA LEU A 155 11.19 -17.88 4.27
C LEU A 155 11.66 -19.02 3.36
N SER A 156 12.95 -19.04 3.06
CA SER A 156 13.56 -20.16 2.33
C SER A 156 13.62 -21.43 3.18
N GLU A 157 13.67 -22.60 2.55
CA GLU A 157 13.79 -23.88 3.25
C GLU A 157 14.99 -23.94 4.19
N LYS A 158 16.11 -23.32 3.80
CA LYS A 158 17.33 -23.22 4.61
C LYS A 158 17.09 -22.43 5.89
N GLU A 159 16.39 -21.31 5.81
CA GLU A 159 16.07 -20.45 6.97
C GLU A 159 15.06 -21.16 7.89
N ILE A 160 14.05 -21.82 7.32
CA ILE A 160 13.08 -22.62 8.08
C ILE A 160 13.78 -23.73 8.88
N LYS A 161 14.77 -24.39 8.27
CA LYS A 161 15.55 -25.44 8.94
C LYS A 161 16.31 -24.88 10.15
N ILE A 162 17.03 -23.77 9.99
CA ILE A 162 17.75 -23.10 11.08
C ILE A 162 16.79 -22.72 12.22
N ILE A 163 15.61 -22.18 11.89
CA ILE A 163 14.59 -21.80 12.87
C ILE A 163 14.07 -23.01 13.67
N ASN A 164 14.01 -24.20 13.06
CA ASN A 164 13.50 -25.40 13.71
C ASN A 164 14.53 -26.13 14.59
N GLU A 165 15.83 -25.85 14.40
CA GLU A 165 16.92 -26.45 15.16
C GLU A 165 17.23 -25.72 16.48
N VAL A 166 16.60 -24.55 16.72
CA VAL A 166 16.85 -23.70 17.90
C VAL A 166 15.73 -23.80 18.96
N SER A 167 16.01 -23.33 20.17
CA SER A 167 15.01 -23.21 21.25
C SER A 167 13.84 -22.29 20.87
N THR A 168 12.69 -22.44 21.53
CA THR A 168 11.47 -21.64 21.30
C THR A 168 11.71 -20.13 21.38
N ASP A 169 12.55 -19.69 22.31
CA ASP A 169 12.83 -18.27 22.51
C ASP A 169 13.71 -17.72 21.38
N LYS A 170 14.74 -18.48 20.97
CA LYS A 170 15.59 -18.15 19.82
C LYS A 170 14.83 -18.20 18.51
N LYS A 171 13.89 -19.13 18.38
CA LYS A 171 13.03 -19.32 17.20
C LYS A 171 12.23 -18.07 16.88
N LYS A 172 11.64 -17.40 17.88
CA LYS A 172 10.89 -16.15 17.67
C LYS A 172 11.79 -15.01 17.19
N ILE A 173 12.97 -14.87 17.79
CA ILE A 173 13.93 -13.82 17.45
C ILE A 173 14.50 -14.05 16.04
N LEU A 174 14.96 -15.26 15.74
CA LEU A 174 15.49 -15.62 14.42
C LEU A 174 14.44 -15.46 13.33
N LYS A 175 13.19 -15.89 13.57
CA LYS A 175 12.10 -15.67 12.63
C LYS A 175 11.91 -14.19 12.31
N GLY A 176 11.89 -13.33 13.34
CA GLY A 176 11.77 -11.87 13.15
C GLY A 176 12.95 -11.27 12.38
N LEU A 177 14.18 -11.72 12.65
CA LEU A 177 15.37 -11.26 11.93
C LEU A 177 15.38 -11.71 10.47
N PHE A 178 15.00 -12.96 10.17
CA PHE A 178 14.89 -13.42 8.79
C PHE A 178 13.79 -12.69 8.02
N GLU A 179 12.64 -12.41 8.65
CA GLU A 179 11.58 -11.58 8.06
C GLU A 179 12.09 -10.16 7.76
N GLN A 180 12.84 -9.55 8.67
CA GLN A 180 13.49 -8.24 8.44
C GLN A 180 14.52 -8.29 7.31
N LYS A 181 15.34 -9.35 7.23
CA LYS A 181 16.30 -9.55 6.15
C LYS A 181 15.61 -9.64 4.79
N LEU A 182 14.53 -10.41 4.69
CA LEU A 182 13.76 -10.54 3.46
C LEU A 182 13.12 -9.21 3.04
N LEU A 183 12.56 -8.46 4.00
CA LEU A 183 12.06 -7.11 3.78
C LEU A 183 13.13 -6.20 3.16
N LYS A 184 14.33 -6.19 3.74
CA LYS A 184 15.43 -5.34 3.27
C LYS A 184 15.99 -5.77 1.92
N THR A 185 16.05 -7.07 1.68
CA THR A 185 16.43 -7.61 0.36
C THR A 185 15.42 -7.20 -0.72
N HIS A 186 14.13 -7.20 -0.39
CA HIS A 186 13.08 -6.74 -1.28
C HIS A 186 13.14 -5.22 -1.52
N GLU A 187 13.37 -4.43 -0.47
CA GLU A 187 13.59 -2.99 -0.54
C GLU A 187 14.75 -2.65 -1.50
N LEU A 188 15.85 -3.41 -1.41
CA LEU A 188 16.99 -3.26 -2.32
C LEU A 188 16.60 -3.54 -3.78
N SER A 189 15.85 -4.62 -4.04
CA SER A 189 15.38 -4.95 -5.39
C SER A 189 14.45 -3.88 -5.99
N LEU A 190 13.54 -3.31 -5.19
CA LEU A 190 12.69 -2.21 -5.63
C LEU A 190 13.49 -0.93 -5.91
N THR A 191 14.53 -0.67 -5.12
CA THR A 191 15.47 0.43 -5.32
C THR A 191 16.21 0.28 -6.65
N GLU A 192 16.75 -0.93 -6.93
CA GLU A 192 17.41 -1.25 -8.20
C GLU A 192 16.45 -1.08 -9.39
N LYS A 193 15.24 -1.63 -9.31
CA LYS A 193 14.21 -1.46 -10.36
C LYS A 193 13.87 0.00 -10.59
N SER A 194 13.80 0.81 -9.54
CA SER A 194 13.53 2.24 -9.64
C SER A 194 14.65 3.00 -10.33
N TYR A 195 15.90 2.63 -10.06
CA TYR A 195 17.08 3.18 -10.74
C TYR A 195 17.09 2.81 -12.23
N TYR A 196 16.93 1.54 -12.58
CA TYR A 196 16.89 1.10 -13.99
C TYR A 196 15.73 1.72 -14.77
N ARG A 197 14.60 2.01 -14.10
CA ARG A 197 13.46 2.72 -14.69
C ARG A 197 13.63 4.25 -14.70
N LYS A 198 14.81 4.77 -14.32
CA LYS A 198 15.14 6.20 -14.26
C LYS A 198 14.20 7.03 -13.38
N LYS A 199 13.61 6.41 -12.35
CA LYS A 199 12.77 7.12 -11.35
C LYS A 199 13.61 7.80 -10.28
N ILE A 200 14.83 7.34 -10.06
CA ILE A 200 15.81 7.91 -9.13
C ILE A 200 17.16 8.04 -9.84
N ASP A 201 17.93 9.05 -9.46
CA ASP A 201 19.30 9.29 -9.92
C ASP A 201 20.31 8.36 -9.23
N GLU A 202 21.51 8.26 -9.81
CA GLU A 202 22.59 7.39 -9.32
C GLU A 202 23.00 7.74 -7.87
N VAL A 203 23.06 9.02 -7.53
CA VAL A 203 23.40 9.48 -6.18
C VAL A 203 22.39 8.98 -5.14
N THR A 204 21.09 9.08 -5.46
CA THR A 204 20.02 8.54 -4.60
C THR A 204 20.09 7.02 -4.51
N TYR A 205 20.29 6.34 -5.64
CA TYR A 205 20.44 4.89 -5.68
C TYR A 205 21.60 4.42 -4.79
N LEU A 206 22.78 5.00 -4.92
CA LEU A 206 23.96 4.64 -4.12
C LEU A 206 23.72 4.89 -2.63
N LYS A 207 23.08 6.01 -2.27
CA LYS A 207 22.75 6.34 -0.88
C LYS A 207 21.77 5.31 -0.28
N ILE A 208 20.65 5.05 -0.94
CA ILE A 208 19.62 4.14 -0.45
C ILE A 208 20.17 2.70 -0.40
N SER A 209 20.80 2.23 -1.48
CA SER A 209 21.34 0.87 -1.54
C SER A 209 22.45 0.61 -0.52
N SER A 210 23.33 1.59 -0.27
CA SER A 210 24.38 1.48 0.76
C SER A 210 23.79 1.33 2.17
N ASN A 211 22.77 2.13 2.49
CA ASN A 211 22.09 2.03 3.78
C ASN A 211 21.39 0.67 3.95
N ILE A 212 20.64 0.22 2.94
CA ILE A 212 19.97 -1.09 2.98
C ILE A 212 20.99 -2.23 3.11
N LYS A 213 22.11 -2.19 2.36
CA LYS A 213 23.17 -3.19 2.46
C LYS A 213 23.80 -3.25 3.85
N LYS A 214 24.04 -2.09 4.49
CA LYS A 214 24.53 -2.04 5.88
C LYS A 214 23.54 -2.68 6.86
N GLU A 215 22.24 -2.42 6.68
CA GLU A 215 21.20 -3.03 7.52
C GLU A 215 21.14 -4.55 7.33
N ILE A 216 21.22 -5.06 6.09
CA ILE A 216 21.29 -6.50 5.81
C ILE A 216 22.50 -7.14 6.49
N ILE A 217 23.69 -6.54 6.35
CA ILE A 217 24.92 -7.04 6.99
C ILE A 217 24.79 -7.06 8.52
N SER A 218 24.17 -6.03 9.10
CA SER A 218 23.89 -5.97 10.54
C SER A 218 22.95 -7.10 10.98
N ILE A 219 21.87 -7.35 10.24
CA ILE A 219 20.94 -8.45 10.51
C ILE A 219 21.63 -9.81 10.38
N ASP A 220 22.44 -10.01 9.35
CA ASP A 220 23.21 -11.25 9.15
C ASP A 220 24.18 -11.51 10.31
N SER A 221 24.87 -10.47 10.78
CA SER A 221 25.73 -10.55 11.97
C SER A 221 24.93 -10.94 13.23
N GLN A 222 23.74 -10.37 13.43
CA GLN A 222 22.88 -10.73 14.56
C GLN A 222 22.38 -12.19 14.48
N ILE A 223 21.99 -12.65 13.29
CA ILE A 223 21.60 -14.05 13.06
C ILE A 223 22.77 -14.98 13.39
N ASP A 224 23.97 -14.67 12.89
CA ASP A 224 25.19 -15.43 13.15
C ASP A 224 25.53 -15.48 14.64
N LEU A 225 25.41 -14.36 15.35
CA LEU A 225 25.62 -14.31 16.80
C LEU A 225 24.64 -15.20 17.55
N ILE A 226 23.34 -15.15 17.22
CA ILE A 226 22.32 -15.96 17.89
C ILE A 226 22.52 -17.46 17.62
N ASN A 227 22.95 -17.80 16.40
CA ASN A 227 23.27 -19.16 16.00
C ASN A 227 24.53 -19.68 16.71
N LYS A 228 25.60 -18.87 16.79
CA LYS A 228 26.87 -19.26 17.43
C LYS A 228 26.79 -19.31 18.95
N ASN A 229 25.82 -18.62 19.57
CA ASN A 229 25.68 -18.55 21.02
C ASN A 229 25.03 -19.84 21.60
N ASP A 230 25.73 -20.96 21.41
CA ASP A 230 25.38 -22.32 21.86
C ASP A 230 25.71 -22.58 23.34
N GLU A 231 26.14 -21.56 24.08
CA GLU A 231 26.49 -21.68 25.49
C GLU A 231 25.36 -22.25 26.34
N ILE A 232 24.10 -21.91 26.03
CA ILE A 232 22.92 -22.46 26.72
C ILE A 232 22.77 -23.97 26.47
N ASN A 233 23.07 -24.44 25.26
CA ASN A 233 23.00 -25.87 24.93
C ASN A 233 24.15 -26.64 25.58
N LYS A 234 25.36 -26.07 25.60
CA LYS A 234 26.51 -26.61 26.32
C LYS A 234 26.27 -26.67 27.83
N LEU A 235 25.74 -25.61 28.43
CA LEU A 235 25.36 -25.55 29.84
C LEU A 235 24.24 -26.55 30.18
N LYS A 236 23.20 -26.67 29.34
CA LYS A 236 22.14 -27.69 29.54
C LYS A 236 22.71 -29.11 29.46
N ALA A 237 23.61 -29.39 28.52
CA ALA A 237 24.26 -30.69 28.42
C ALA A 237 25.12 -31.00 29.66
N GLN A 238 25.88 -30.01 30.14
CA GLN A 238 26.67 -30.11 31.38
C GLN A 238 25.79 -30.32 32.61
N LEU A 239 24.70 -29.55 32.77
CA LEU A 239 23.74 -29.70 33.87
C LEU A 239 23.04 -31.06 33.84
N LYS A 240 22.67 -31.57 32.66
CA LYS A 240 22.08 -32.90 32.51
C LYS A 240 23.07 -34.02 32.85
N LYS A 241 24.35 -33.85 32.53
CA LYS A 241 25.43 -34.78 32.91
C LYS A 241 25.64 -34.76 34.42
N ALA A 242 25.74 -33.58 35.03
CA ALA A 242 25.88 -33.41 36.47
C ALA A 242 24.67 -33.99 37.24
N ALA A 243 23.44 -33.74 36.77
CA ALA A 243 22.24 -34.31 37.38
C ALA A 243 22.23 -35.85 37.35
N LYS A 244 22.70 -36.46 36.24
CA LYS A 244 22.84 -37.92 36.14
C LYS A 244 23.89 -38.47 37.12
N GLU A 245 25.02 -37.78 37.29
CA GLU A 245 26.04 -38.17 38.26
C GLU A 245 25.54 -38.08 39.70
N ILE A 246 24.79 -37.02 40.05
CA ILE A 246 24.17 -36.88 41.39
C ILE A 246 23.21 -38.03 41.66
N VAL A 247 22.39 -38.44 40.68
CA VAL A 247 21.48 -39.58 40.85
C VAL A 247 22.26 -40.89 41.03
N LYS A 248 23.35 -41.09 40.28
CA LYS A 248 24.22 -42.27 40.42
C LYS A 248 24.89 -42.32 41.80
N GLN A 249 25.39 -41.18 42.28
CA GLN A 249 25.98 -41.06 43.61
C GLN A 249 24.94 -41.36 44.69
N LYS A 250 23.74 -40.76 44.65
CA LYS A 250 22.67 -41.05 45.61
C LYS A 250 22.27 -42.51 45.65
N LYS A 251 22.25 -43.20 44.50
CA LYS A 251 22.01 -44.65 44.47
C LYS A 251 23.11 -45.41 45.19
N ASN A 252 24.37 -45.10 44.89
CA ASN A 252 25.53 -45.74 45.51
C ASN A 252 25.61 -45.49 47.02
N THR A 253 25.26 -44.28 47.50
CA THR A 253 25.21 -43.98 48.94
C THR A 253 24.10 -44.76 49.63
N LYS A 254 22.94 -44.93 48.99
CA LYS A 254 21.87 -45.76 49.53
C LYS A 254 22.26 -47.24 49.63
N THR A 255 22.92 -47.80 48.62
CA THR A 255 23.41 -49.18 48.70
C THR A 255 24.48 -49.34 49.76
N ARG A 256 25.40 -48.38 49.89
CA ARG A 256 26.46 -48.44 50.90
C ARG A 256 25.91 -48.36 52.32
N ASN A 257 24.96 -47.46 52.58
CA ASN A 257 24.29 -47.40 53.89
C ASN A 257 23.47 -48.66 54.17
N LEU A 258 22.89 -49.30 53.15
CA LEU A 258 22.15 -50.55 53.33
C LEU A 258 23.10 -51.73 53.62
N GLU A 259 24.27 -51.78 52.97
CA GLU A 259 25.33 -52.73 53.28
C GLU A 259 25.91 -52.53 54.68
N GLU A 260 26.04 -51.29 55.12
CA GLU A 260 26.55 -50.92 56.45
C GLU A 260 25.55 -51.33 57.56
N ILE A 261 24.25 -51.06 57.35
CA ILE A 261 23.17 -51.52 58.26
C ILE A 261 23.09 -53.05 58.31
N LEU A 262 23.23 -53.74 57.17
CA LEU A 262 23.24 -55.20 57.12
C LEU A 262 24.48 -55.79 57.81
N GLN A 263 25.62 -55.09 57.83
CA GLN A 263 26.81 -55.51 58.56
C GLN A 263 26.66 -55.28 60.06
N GLU A 264 26.06 -54.17 60.50
CA GLU A 264 25.69 -53.92 61.90
C GLU A 264 24.70 -54.97 62.42
N ASP A 265 23.61 -55.25 61.69
CA ASP A 265 22.61 -56.26 62.08
C ASP A 265 23.20 -57.68 62.18
N VAL A 266 24.19 -58.03 61.35
CA VAL A 266 24.87 -59.34 61.40
C VAL A 266 25.82 -59.43 62.60
N ILE A 267 26.48 -58.34 62.97
CA ILE A 267 27.35 -58.27 64.15
C ILE A 267 26.50 -58.36 65.44
N ASP A 268 25.38 -57.64 65.52
CA ASP A 268 24.46 -57.69 66.66
C ASP A 268 23.78 -59.07 66.83
N GLN A 269 23.64 -59.85 65.75
CA GLN A 269 23.15 -61.24 65.83
C GLN A 269 24.23 -62.27 66.21
N LEU A 270 25.51 -61.91 66.15
CA LEU A 270 26.64 -62.78 66.50
C LEU A 270 27.14 -62.56 67.95
N ASP A 271 26.78 -61.44 68.59
CA ASP A 271 27.06 -61.11 69.99
C ASP A 271 25.92 -61.52 70.97
N LEU A 272 25.08 -62.48 70.57
CA LEU A 272 24.04 -63.15 71.36
C LEU A 272 24.38 -64.64 71.56
#